data_AF-A0A7S1WV45-F1
#
_entry.id   AF-A0A7S1WV45-F1
#
_cell.length_a   1.000
_cell.length_b   1.000
_cell.length_c   1.000
_cell.angle_alpha   90.00
_cell.angle_beta   90.00
_cell.angle_gamma   90.00
#
_symmetry.space_group_name_H-M   'P 1'
#
loop_
_entity.id
_entity.type
_entity.pdbx_description
1 polymer ?
#
loop_
_entity_poly.entity_id
_entity_poly.type
_entity_poly.pdbx_seq_one_letter_code
_entity_poly.pdbx_strand_id
1 'polypeptide(L)'
;FGASRPPAKLHLQTPPHQRGAPEPRAIGSEAAMSWCERSLADHIDCVRHFLRDARMNDLKYEPGTYGPNDRCSTTRHAYVECTQDPIRKERALSVAQLSGHGPLACEMELSMHGKCIERFLRSALASSTDYVFLTHKGANKCVGTRDAFDKCAKHAKQIAAGAMDPTTAPPHVSKHTLDTMTRIQAGPMKP
;
A
#
# COMPACT_ATOMS: atom_id res chain seq x y z
N PHE A 1 -45.15 22.17 -51.86
CA PHE A 1 -44.47 20.96 -52.39
C PHE A 1 -43.09 20.88 -51.77
N GLY A 2 -42.90 20.03 -50.75
CA GLY A 2 -41.62 19.90 -50.06
C GLY A 2 -41.67 18.70 -49.12
N ALA A 3 -41.48 17.50 -49.66
CA ALA A 3 -41.50 16.26 -48.91
C ALA A 3 -40.15 16.06 -48.19
N SER A 4 -40.16 16.12 -46.85
CA SER A 4 -39.04 15.72 -46.02
C SER A 4 -38.93 14.19 -45.98
N ARG A 5 -37.77 13.66 -46.38
CA ARG A 5 -37.44 12.24 -46.25
C ARG A 5 -36.87 11.95 -44.85
N PRO A 6 -37.26 10.85 -44.19
CA PRO A 6 -36.63 10.42 -42.94
C PRO A 6 -35.26 9.76 -43.18
N PRO A 7 -34.34 9.81 -42.19
CA PRO A 7 -33.01 9.23 -42.30
C PRO A 7 -33.03 7.69 -42.19
N ALA A 8 -32.15 7.06 -42.97
CA ALA A 8 -31.96 5.62 -43.00
C ALA A 8 -31.32 5.10 -41.69
N LYS A 9 -31.91 4.04 -41.12
CA LYS A 9 -31.36 3.31 -39.97
C LYS A 9 -30.24 2.39 -40.47
N LEU A 10 -28.98 2.74 -40.18
CA LEU A 10 -27.84 1.85 -40.32
C LEU A 10 -27.93 0.75 -39.25
N HIS A 11 -28.26 -0.47 -39.69
CA HIS A 11 -28.21 -1.67 -38.88
C HIS A 11 -26.73 -2.09 -38.75
N LEU A 12 -26.12 -1.82 -37.60
CA LEU A 12 -24.79 -2.32 -37.26
C LEU A 12 -24.89 -3.85 -37.06
N GLN A 13 -24.31 -4.61 -37.98
CA GLN A 13 -24.15 -6.05 -37.84
C GLN A 13 -23.07 -6.33 -36.79
N THR A 14 -23.47 -7.02 -35.72
CA THR A 14 -22.57 -7.58 -34.71
C THR A 14 -21.80 -8.76 -35.31
N PRO A 15 -20.45 -8.78 -35.24
CA PRO A 15 -19.66 -9.90 -35.74
C PRO A 15 -19.86 -11.17 -34.89
N PRO A 16 -19.76 -12.36 -35.50
CA PRO A 16 -19.94 -13.64 -34.81
C PRO A 16 -18.81 -13.95 -33.83
N HIS A 17 -19.20 -14.48 -32.66
CA HIS A 17 -18.34 -15.01 -31.61
C HIS A 17 -17.30 -16.00 -32.16
N GLN A 18 -16.01 -15.62 -32.06
CA GLN A 18 -14.90 -16.55 -32.25
C GLN A 18 -14.81 -17.49 -31.04
N ARG A 19 -14.76 -18.79 -31.32
CA ARG A 19 -14.59 -19.86 -30.33
C ARG A 19 -13.15 -19.88 -29.83
N GLY A 20 -13.03 -19.96 -28.50
CA GLY A 20 -11.83 -19.72 -27.70
C GLY A 20 -10.57 -20.46 -28.16
N ALA A 21 -9.52 -19.66 -28.39
CA ALA A 21 -8.15 -20.11 -28.17
C ALA A 21 -7.95 -20.36 -26.66
N PRO A 22 -7.17 -21.39 -26.27
CA PRO A 22 -6.83 -21.60 -24.86
C PRO A 22 -6.06 -20.39 -24.33
N GLU A 23 -6.61 -19.73 -23.31
CA GLU A 23 -5.93 -18.67 -22.58
C GLU A 23 -4.57 -19.19 -22.07
N PRO A 24 -3.48 -18.44 -22.25
CA PRO A 24 -2.21 -18.78 -21.64
C PRO A 24 -2.39 -18.80 -20.12
N ARG A 25 -2.28 -19.99 -19.53
CA ARG A 25 -2.30 -20.16 -18.08
C ARG A 25 -1.21 -19.27 -17.48
N ALA A 26 -1.64 -18.32 -16.63
CA ALA A 26 -0.80 -17.37 -15.91
C ALA A 26 0.13 -18.09 -14.92
N ILE A 27 1.21 -18.69 -15.42
CA ILE A 27 2.32 -19.18 -14.63
C ILE A 27 3.39 -18.08 -14.69
N GLY A 28 3.45 -17.18 -13.71
CA GLY A 28 4.62 -16.28 -13.59
C GLY A 28 4.46 -14.90 -12.97
N SER A 29 3.50 -14.64 -12.08
CA SER A 29 3.45 -13.36 -11.33
C SER A 29 4.22 -13.38 -10.00
N GLU A 30 4.32 -14.52 -9.30
CA GLU A 30 5.02 -14.57 -8.00
C GLU A 30 6.52 -14.30 -8.11
N ALA A 31 7.20 -14.88 -9.11
CA ALA A 31 8.63 -14.60 -9.37
C ALA A 31 8.86 -13.16 -9.90
N ALA A 32 7.81 -12.51 -10.41
CA ALA A 32 7.89 -11.12 -10.91
C ALA A 32 7.85 -10.08 -9.79
N MET A 33 7.56 -10.46 -8.55
CA MET A 33 7.50 -9.50 -7.44
C MET A 33 8.79 -9.47 -6.62
N SER A 34 9.58 -10.55 -6.62
CA SER A 34 10.78 -10.70 -5.77
C SER A 34 11.89 -9.69 -6.08
N TRP A 35 11.99 -9.20 -7.32
CA TRP A 35 13.01 -8.22 -7.73
C TRP A 35 12.66 -6.78 -7.33
N CYS A 36 11.36 -6.45 -7.32
CA CYS A 36 10.88 -5.16 -6.85
C CYS A 36 10.84 -5.04 -5.33
N GLU A 37 11.09 -6.13 -4.60
CA GLU A 37 11.14 -6.14 -3.14
C GLU A 37 12.13 -5.15 -2.57
N ARG A 38 13.26 -4.91 -3.26
CA ARG A 38 14.21 -3.88 -2.81
C ARG A 38 13.59 -2.50 -2.87
N SER A 39 13.02 -2.11 -4.01
CA SER A 39 12.38 -0.79 -4.15
C SER A 39 11.18 -0.63 -3.20
N LEU A 40 10.46 -1.72 -2.91
CA LEU A 40 9.41 -1.73 -1.91
C LEU A 40 9.97 -1.52 -0.49
N ALA A 41 11.04 -2.22 -0.14
CA ALA A 41 11.72 -2.06 1.14
C ALA A 41 12.26 -0.63 1.32
N ASP A 42 12.93 -0.08 0.31
CA ASP A 42 13.42 1.31 0.29
C ASP A 42 12.28 2.31 0.49
N HIS A 43 11.12 2.06 -0.13
CA HIS A 43 9.94 2.87 0.08
C HIS A 43 9.40 2.79 1.51
N ILE A 44 9.28 1.58 2.06
CA ILE A 44 8.81 1.37 3.44
C ILE A 44 9.76 2.05 4.43
N ASP A 45 11.07 1.91 4.24
CA ASP A 45 12.07 2.52 5.12
C ASP A 45 12.09 4.04 5.01
N CYS A 46 11.90 4.59 3.80
CA CYS A 46 11.66 6.02 3.64
C CYS A 46 10.44 6.48 4.44
N VAL A 47 9.31 5.76 4.33
CA VAL A 47 8.08 6.14 5.04
C VAL A 47 8.28 6.08 6.55
N ARG A 48 8.94 5.04 7.07
CA ARG A 48 9.26 4.92 8.50
C ARG A 48 10.12 6.09 8.99
N HIS A 49 11.19 6.42 8.26
CA HIS A 49 12.06 7.53 8.60
C HIS A 49 11.33 8.88 8.56
N PHE A 50 10.55 9.12 7.50
CA PHE A 50 9.85 10.38 7.35
C PHE A 50 8.73 10.54 8.38
N LEU A 51 7.99 9.47 8.73
CA LEU A 51 6.99 9.54 9.80
C LEU A 51 7.63 9.89 11.15
N ARG A 52 8.79 9.31 11.46
CA ARG A 52 9.57 9.66 12.66
C ARG A 52 9.99 11.13 12.61
N ASP A 53 10.63 11.57 11.53
CA ASP A 53 11.09 12.95 11.34
C ASP A 53 9.93 13.96 11.45
N ALA A 54 8.81 13.66 10.80
CA ALA A 54 7.63 14.53 10.80
C ALA A 54 7.05 14.72 12.20
N ARG A 55 7.10 13.71 13.09
CA ARG A 55 6.61 13.86 14.47
C ARG A 55 7.60 14.54 15.39
N MET A 56 8.90 14.37 15.13
CA MET A 56 9.93 15.10 15.87
C MET A 56 9.90 16.59 15.54
N ASN A 57 9.66 16.94 14.27
CA ASN A 57 9.71 18.31 13.74
C ASN A 57 8.34 18.95 13.49
N ASP A 58 7.26 18.32 13.95
CA ASP A 58 5.86 18.79 13.78
C ASP A 58 5.47 19.09 12.32
N LEU A 59 5.99 18.27 11.39
CA LEU A 59 5.68 18.36 9.97
C LEU A 59 4.38 17.60 9.64
N LYS A 60 3.67 18.10 8.63
CA LYS A 60 2.49 17.42 8.08
C LYS A 60 2.91 16.28 7.16
N TYR A 61 2.42 15.07 7.42
CA TYR A 61 2.59 13.91 6.54
C TYR A 61 1.42 13.80 5.55
N GLU A 62 1.67 14.05 4.27
CA GLU A 62 0.65 14.03 3.21
C GLU A 62 1.08 13.14 2.04
N PRO A 63 1.14 11.81 2.25
CA PRO A 63 1.53 10.87 1.20
C PRO A 63 0.61 11.01 -0.02
N GLY A 64 1.23 10.93 -1.20
CA GLY A 64 0.54 11.05 -2.48
C GLY A 64 0.41 12.48 -2.98
N THR A 65 0.67 13.53 -2.18
CA THR A 65 0.45 14.92 -2.63
C THR A 65 1.50 15.46 -3.60
N TYR A 66 2.58 14.70 -3.89
CA TYR A 66 3.73 15.15 -4.70
C TYR A 66 4.37 16.47 -4.24
N GLY A 67 3.97 16.98 -3.07
CA GLY A 67 4.46 18.21 -2.49
C GLY A 67 5.60 17.98 -1.51
N PRO A 68 6.05 19.04 -0.80
CA PRO A 68 7.11 18.94 0.22
C PRO A 68 6.77 17.99 1.38
N ASN A 69 5.48 17.65 1.54
CA ASN A 69 4.94 16.76 2.55
C ASN A 69 4.87 15.28 2.09
N ASP A 70 5.41 14.94 0.90
CA ASP A 70 5.48 13.59 0.34
C ASP A 70 6.91 13.23 -0.10
N ARG A 71 7.85 13.21 0.88
CA ARG A 71 9.29 12.96 0.64
C ARG A 71 9.60 11.56 0.09
N CYS A 72 8.65 10.63 0.17
CA CYS A 72 8.80 9.26 -0.32
C CYS A 72 8.15 9.03 -1.68
N SER A 73 7.80 10.10 -2.40
CA SER A 73 7.32 10.02 -3.79
C SER A 73 8.33 9.31 -4.69
N THR A 74 9.61 9.71 -4.68
CA THR A 74 10.65 9.08 -5.52
C THR A 74 10.78 7.57 -5.30
N THR A 75 10.83 7.10 -4.05
CA THR A 75 10.94 5.66 -3.75
C THR A 75 9.65 4.91 -4.08
N ARG A 76 8.49 5.57 -3.95
CA ARG A 76 7.20 5.03 -4.39
C ARG A 76 7.17 4.82 -5.91
N HIS A 77 7.58 5.84 -6.69
CA HIS A 77 7.65 5.73 -8.15
C HIS A 77 8.63 4.65 -8.59
N ALA A 78 9.80 4.55 -7.95
CA ALA A 78 10.76 3.50 -8.26
C ALA A 78 10.16 2.10 -8.11
N TYR A 79 9.36 1.85 -7.07
CA TYR A 79 8.65 0.57 -6.92
C TYR A 79 7.58 0.37 -8.00
N VAL A 80 6.78 1.41 -8.29
CA VAL A 80 5.72 1.31 -9.31
C VAL A 80 6.29 1.09 -10.71
N GLU A 81 7.31 1.86 -11.09
CA GLU A 81 8.04 1.68 -12.35
C GLU A 81 8.67 0.30 -12.44
N CYS A 82 9.29 -0.18 -11.36
CA CYS A 82 9.79 -1.54 -11.27
C CYS A 82 8.69 -2.54 -11.62
N THR A 83 7.53 -2.47 -10.96
CA THR A 83 6.44 -3.43 -11.19
C THR A 83 5.84 -3.38 -12.59
N GLN A 84 6.09 -2.29 -13.33
CA GLN A 84 5.58 -2.07 -14.70
C GLN A 84 6.63 -2.33 -15.80
N ASP A 85 7.90 -2.50 -15.47
CA ASP A 85 8.99 -2.70 -16.45
C ASP A 85 9.16 -4.22 -16.76
N PRO A 86 8.81 -4.68 -17.97
CA PRO A 86 8.94 -6.08 -18.35
C PRO A 86 10.38 -6.54 -18.59
N ILE A 87 11.33 -5.62 -18.81
CA ILE A 87 12.72 -5.91 -19.19
C ILE A 87 13.60 -6.13 -17.96
N ARG A 88 13.37 -5.40 -16.87
CA ARG A 88 14.19 -5.51 -15.66
C ARG A 88 13.95 -6.78 -14.83
N LYS A 89 12.93 -7.57 -15.17
CA LYS A 89 12.59 -8.87 -14.55
C LYS A 89 13.73 -9.90 -14.58
N GLU A 90 14.74 -9.74 -15.46
CA GLU A 90 15.82 -10.73 -15.63
C GLU A 90 17.14 -10.40 -14.89
N ARG A 91 17.34 -9.20 -14.32
CA ARG A 91 18.69 -8.74 -13.91
C ARG A 91 18.92 -8.43 -12.43
N ALA A 92 17.98 -8.71 -11.54
CA ALA A 92 18.08 -8.22 -10.16
C ALA A 92 18.57 -9.30 -9.16
N LEU A 93 19.85 -9.25 -8.81
CA LEU A 93 20.38 -9.86 -7.58
C LEU A 93 21.39 -8.95 -6.86
N SER A 94 21.36 -9.06 -5.53
CA SER A 94 22.40 -8.72 -4.55
C SER A 94 22.48 -7.29 -4.00
N VAL A 95 22.79 -7.22 -2.70
CA VAL A 95 22.90 -6.12 -1.70
C VAL A 95 21.77 -6.07 -0.65
N ALA A 96 22.06 -6.60 0.53
CA ALA A 96 21.36 -6.26 1.77
C ALA A 96 22.39 -5.66 2.72
N GLN A 97 22.09 -4.52 3.34
CA GLN A 97 23.02 -3.86 4.25
C GLN A 97 22.34 -3.41 5.54
N LEU A 98 22.83 -4.04 6.61
CA LEU A 98 23.06 -3.59 7.99
C LEU A 98 22.33 -2.35 8.49
N SER A 99 21.57 -2.53 9.57
CA SER A 99 21.32 -1.50 10.60
C SER A 99 21.25 -2.17 11.96
N GLY A 100 22.29 -1.94 12.78
CA GLY A 100 22.48 -2.51 14.12
C GLY A 100 22.25 -1.49 15.22
N HIS A 101 21.02 -0.99 15.34
CA HIS A 101 20.60 -0.19 16.48
C HIS A 101 19.42 -0.89 17.17
N GLY A 102 19.40 -0.85 18.50
CA GLY A 102 18.30 -1.39 19.28
C GLY A 102 16.96 -0.77 18.87
N PRO A 103 15.83 -1.46 19.13
CA PRO A 103 14.52 -0.98 18.70
C PRO A 103 14.24 0.39 19.31
N LEU A 104 14.02 1.38 18.46
CA LEU A 104 13.70 2.75 18.84
C LEU A 104 12.29 2.83 19.45
N ALA A 105 11.98 3.92 20.12
CA ALA A 105 10.62 4.18 20.61
C ALA A 105 9.61 4.09 19.44
N CYS A 106 8.50 3.40 19.69
CA CYS A 106 7.42 3.19 18.73
C CYS A 106 7.80 2.39 17.46
N GLU A 107 8.91 1.63 17.49
CA GLU A 107 9.37 0.83 16.33
C GLU A 107 8.35 -0.25 15.94
N MET A 108 7.61 -0.79 16.91
CA MET A 108 6.56 -1.78 16.65
C MET A 108 5.41 -1.19 15.83
N GLU A 109 4.93 0.00 16.18
CA GLU A 109 3.87 0.72 15.47
C GLU A 109 4.32 1.12 14.06
N LEU A 110 5.57 1.56 13.90
CA LEU A 110 6.17 1.82 12.59
C LEU A 110 6.27 0.55 11.74
N SER A 111 6.65 -0.58 12.35
CA SER A 111 6.71 -1.87 11.67
C SER A 111 5.32 -2.31 11.20
N MET A 112 4.29 -2.15 12.04
CA MET A 112 2.89 -2.43 11.67
C MET A 112 2.40 -1.53 10.52
N HIS A 113 2.74 -0.24 10.54
CA HIS A 113 2.37 0.68 9.47
C HIS A 113 3.06 0.31 8.14
N GLY A 114 4.37 0.01 8.19
CA GLY A 114 5.12 -0.47 7.02
C GLY A 114 4.50 -1.72 6.40
N LYS A 115 4.12 -2.72 7.22
CA LYS A 115 3.43 -3.94 6.74
C LYS A 115 2.06 -3.65 6.12
N CYS A 116 1.33 -2.66 6.65
CA CYS A 116 0.06 -2.24 6.06
C CYS A 116 0.28 -1.68 4.64
N ILE A 117 1.26 -0.79 4.48
CA ILE A 117 1.61 -0.20 3.18
C ILE A 117 2.03 -1.30 2.22
N GLU A 118 2.92 -2.19 2.64
CA GLU A 118 3.41 -3.32 1.85
C GLU A 118 2.26 -4.17 1.31
N ARG A 119 1.38 -4.65 2.20
CA ARG A 119 0.24 -5.49 1.83
C ARG A 119 -0.70 -4.77 0.87
N PHE A 120 -0.98 -3.49 1.13
CA PHE A 120 -1.90 -2.72 0.32
C PHE A 120 -1.31 -2.43 -1.07
N LEU A 121 -0.03 -2.06 -1.17
CA LEU A 121 0.68 -1.87 -2.44
C LEU A 121 0.67 -3.13 -3.31
N ARG A 122 1.08 -4.28 -2.73
CA ARG A 122 1.06 -5.57 -3.43
C ARG A 122 -0.34 -5.90 -3.95
N SER A 123 -1.36 -5.73 -3.10
CA SER A 123 -2.74 -6.04 -3.45
C SER A 123 -3.28 -5.11 -4.54
N ALA A 124 -2.96 -3.82 -4.46
CA ALA A 124 -3.42 -2.83 -5.44
C ALA A 124 -2.87 -3.12 -6.84
N LEU A 125 -1.57 -3.43 -6.93
CA LEU A 125 -0.92 -3.78 -8.18
C LEU A 125 -1.44 -5.10 -8.75
N ALA A 126 -1.59 -6.13 -7.92
CA ALA A 126 -2.07 -7.44 -8.35
C ALA A 126 -3.53 -7.41 -8.86
N SER A 127 -4.37 -6.54 -8.29
CA SER A 127 -5.78 -6.40 -8.68
C SER A 127 -6.03 -5.26 -9.66
N SER A 128 -4.98 -4.55 -10.09
CA SER A 128 -5.10 -3.30 -10.86
C SER A 128 -6.11 -2.31 -10.24
N THR A 129 -6.23 -2.32 -8.91
CA THR A 129 -7.09 -1.36 -8.22
C THR A 129 -6.36 -0.04 -8.02
N ASP A 130 -7.11 1.05 -8.13
CA ASP A 130 -6.57 2.39 -7.96
C ASP A 130 -5.92 2.55 -6.57
N TYR A 131 -4.60 2.58 -6.58
CA TYR A 131 -3.84 2.95 -5.39
C TYR A 131 -4.08 4.43 -5.14
N VAL A 132 -4.64 4.77 -3.98
CA VAL A 132 -5.02 6.14 -3.58
C VAL A 132 -3.89 7.14 -3.76
N PHE A 133 -2.65 6.70 -3.58
CA PHE A 133 -1.47 7.56 -3.68
C PHE A 133 -0.96 7.74 -5.13
N LEU A 134 -1.54 7.03 -6.09
CA LEU A 134 -1.34 7.24 -7.52
C LEU A 134 -2.47 8.07 -8.13
N THR A 135 -3.71 7.87 -7.67
CA THR A 135 -4.90 8.48 -8.31
C THR A 135 -5.49 9.65 -7.53
N HIS A 136 -5.03 9.90 -6.30
CA HIS A 136 -5.63 10.83 -5.33
C HIS A 136 -7.11 10.56 -5.04
N LYS A 137 -7.65 9.42 -5.50
CA LYS A 137 -9.04 9.02 -5.35
C LYS A 137 -9.08 7.70 -4.60
N GLY A 138 -9.41 7.77 -3.31
CA GLY A 138 -9.77 6.61 -2.50
C GLY A 138 -9.40 6.74 -1.02
N ALA A 139 -9.75 5.71 -0.25
CA ALA A 139 -9.59 5.72 1.20
C ALA A 139 -8.16 5.37 1.64
N ASN A 140 -7.58 6.15 2.56
CA ASN A 140 -6.31 5.84 3.20
C ASN A 140 -6.43 4.57 4.07
N LYS A 141 -6.13 3.40 3.49
CA LYS A 141 -6.30 2.09 4.13
C LYS A 141 -5.40 1.87 5.35
N CYS A 142 -4.31 2.65 5.46
CA CYS A 142 -3.35 2.54 6.56
C CYS A 142 -3.48 3.66 7.60
N VAL A 143 -4.60 4.40 7.59
CA VAL A 143 -4.87 5.45 8.58
C VAL A 143 -4.84 4.92 10.01
N GLY A 144 -5.43 3.75 10.28
CA GLY A 144 -5.49 3.19 11.63
C GLY A 144 -4.11 2.84 12.21
N THR A 145 -3.22 2.25 11.41
CA THR A 145 -1.84 1.95 11.84
C THR A 145 -0.98 3.21 11.96
N ARG A 146 -1.25 4.24 11.14
CA ARG A 146 -0.63 5.56 11.28
C ARG A 146 -1.05 6.24 12.59
N ASP A 147 -2.34 6.25 12.89
CA ASP A 147 -2.88 6.89 14.09
C ASP A 147 -2.37 6.18 15.37
N ALA A 148 -2.12 4.88 15.31
CA ALA A 148 -1.47 4.13 16.38
C ALA A 148 -0.03 4.61 16.63
N PHE A 149 0.76 4.79 15.56
CA PHE A 149 2.09 5.39 15.67
C PHE A 149 2.04 6.81 16.23
N ASP A 150 1.12 7.64 15.75
CA ASP A 150 0.97 9.03 16.21
C ASP A 150 0.67 9.11 17.71
N LYS A 151 -0.19 8.22 18.22
CA LYS A 151 -0.47 8.10 19.66
C LYS A 151 0.78 7.69 20.43
N CYS A 152 1.51 6.68 19.95
CA CYS A 152 2.75 6.25 20.59
C CYS A 152 3.79 7.37 20.64
N ALA A 153 4.03 8.05 19.51
CA ALA A 153 5.01 9.13 19.42
C ALA A 153 4.64 10.30 20.35
N LYS A 154 3.36 10.67 20.41
CA LYS A 154 2.87 11.70 21.33
C LYS A 154 3.11 11.31 22.80
N HIS A 155 2.79 10.08 23.16
CA HIS A 155 3.00 9.58 24.52
C HIS A 155 4.49 9.54 24.90
N ALA A 156 5.36 9.04 24.01
CA ALA A 156 6.80 9.05 24.21
C ALA A 156 7.35 10.47 24.43
N LYS A 157 6.83 11.45 23.67
CA LYS A 157 7.19 12.87 23.83
C LYS A 157 6.75 13.44 25.18
N GLN A 158 5.59 13.03 25.69
CA GLN A 158 5.08 13.44 27.01
C GLN A 158 5.94 12.86 28.16
N ILE A 159 6.35 11.59 28.06
CA ILE A 159 7.26 10.95 29.02
C ILE A 159 8.62 11.66 28.99
N ALA A 160 9.19 11.90 27.80
CA ALA A 160 10.48 12.56 27.65
C ALA A 160 10.49 14.00 28.19
N ALA A 161 9.35 14.70 28.11
CA ALA A 161 9.16 16.03 28.68
C ALA A 161 8.92 16.04 30.20
N GLY A 162 8.87 14.87 30.85
CA GLY A 162 8.52 14.75 32.27
C GLY A 162 7.05 15.08 32.59
N ALA A 163 6.20 15.19 31.56
CA ALA A 163 4.79 15.55 31.70
C ALA A 163 3.92 14.33 32.08
N MET A 164 4.44 13.11 31.93
CA MET A 164 3.76 11.86 32.30
C MET A 164 4.75 10.88 32.94
N ASP A 165 4.28 10.18 33.98
CA ASP A 165 5.02 9.08 34.60
C ASP A 165 4.91 7.82 33.71
N PRO A 166 6.02 7.19 33.29
CA PRO A 166 6.00 5.99 32.47
C PRO A 166 5.22 4.82 33.11
N THR A 167 5.01 4.81 34.43
CA THR A 167 4.21 3.80 35.13
C THR A 167 2.70 4.04 35.06
N THR A 168 2.27 5.26 34.73
CA THR A 168 0.85 5.59 34.51
C THR A 168 0.37 5.29 33.09
N ALA A 169 1.27 4.88 32.21
CA ALA A 169 0.93 4.37 30.90
C ALA A 169 -0.10 3.24 31.06
N PRO A 170 -1.30 3.35 30.44
CA PRO A 170 -2.23 2.22 30.45
C PRO A 170 -1.48 1.02 29.86
N PRO A 171 -1.47 -0.14 30.55
CA PRO A 171 -0.77 -1.31 30.05
C PRO A 171 -1.23 -1.53 28.62
N HIS A 172 -0.29 -1.44 27.67
CA HIS A 172 -0.57 -1.65 26.25
C HIS A 172 -1.49 -2.85 26.17
N VAL A 173 -2.70 -2.62 25.67
CA VAL A 173 -3.72 -3.64 25.51
C VAL A 173 -3.25 -4.56 24.39
N SER A 174 -2.29 -5.44 24.68
CA SER A 174 -2.04 -6.68 23.97
C SER A 174 -3.17 -7.67 24.29
N LYS A 175 -4.43 -7.25 24.14
CA LYS A 175 -5.59 -8.12 24.23
C LYS A 175 -6.31 -8.30 22.89
N HIS A 176 -5.74 -7.88 21.76
CA HIS A 176 -6.49 -7.90 20.50
C HIS A 176 -5.72 -8.39 19.26
N THR A 177 -4.99 -9.49 19.39
CA THR A 177 -4.53 -10.29 18.23
C THR A 177 -4.76 -11.80 18.41
N LEU A 178 -5.84 -12.20 19.09
CA LEU A 178 -6.29 -13.60 19.12
C LEU A 178 -7.79 -13.79 18.83
N ASP A 179 -8.50 -12.82 18.24
CA ASP A 179 -9.95 -12.99 18.02
C ASP A 179 -10.49 -12.38 16.70
N THR A 180 -9.72 -12.43 15.62
CA THR A 180 -10.25 -12.07 14.29
C THR A 180 -9.75 -13.01 13.19
N MET A 181 -9.90 -14.32 13.41
CA MET A 181 -9.84 -15.35 12.36
C MET A 181 -11.10 -16.24 12.35
N THR A 182 -12.27 -15.69 12.63
CA THR A 182 -13.53 -16.46 12.54
C THR A 182 -14.64 -15.70 11.85
N ARG A 183 -14.55 -15.58 10.52
CA ARG A 183 -15.71 -15.67 9.60
C ARG A 183 -15.27 -15.61 8.15
N ILE A 184 -14.73 -16.71 7.64
CA ILE A 184 -14.97 -17.07 6.24
C ILE A 184 -16.31 -17.81 6.27
N GLN A 185 -17.39 -17.14 5.88
CA GLN A 185 -18.64 -17.82 5.59
C GLN A 185 -18.40 -18.69 4.35
N ALA A 186 -18.40 -20.01 4.54
CA ALA A 186 -18.58 -20.95 3.44
C ALA A 186 -19.95 -20.67 2.81
N GLY A 187 -19.97 -20.34 1.53
CA GLY A 187 -21.19 -20.24 0.74
C GLY A 187 -21.86 -21.61 0.57
N PRO A 188 -23.16 -21.65 0.27
CA PRO A 188 -23.90 -22.91 0.14
C PRO A 188 -23.48 -23.68 -1.11
N MET A 189 -23.10 -24.94 -0.93
CA MET A 189 -22.99 -25.95 -1.99
C MET A 189 -24.41 -26.24 -2.49
N LYS A 190 -24.66 -26.02 -3.79
CA LYS A 190 -25.89 -26.45 -4.46
C LYS A 190 -25.76 -27.92 -4.90
N PRO A 191 -26.85 -28.70 -4.82
CA PRO A 191 -26.89 -30.11 -5.26
C PRO A 191 -26.80 -30.26 -6.78
#